data_AF-A0A7J6ULM8-F1
#
_entry.id   AF-A0A7J6ULM8-F1
#
_cell.length_a   1.000
_cell.length_b   1.000
_cell.length_c   1.000
_cell.angle_alpha   90.00
_cell.angle_beta   90.00
_cell.angle_gamma   90.00
#
_symmetry.space_group_name_H-M   'P 1'
#
loop_
_entity.id
_entity.type
_entity.pdbx_description
1 polymer ?
#
loop_
_entity_poly.entity_id
_entity_poly.type
_entity_poly.pdbx_seq_one_letter_code
_entity_poly.pdbx_strand_id
1 'polypeptide(L)'
;MQSSGVKALGYALMFILFIMLTSFTIMQQLLGAMCESAQVCARDNEVHALKIREKENAQIVEALKAILLAADKDGSGTIEREEMRASLKDPKVRRLLMQIDVVGTDMVDLFTLMDEAQGTKDGIDADEFLKRCQLLKGDARGRDLIPISVALQAAVPRFERVHLTSAERQVHLLRTAADSVDRLYITMRRVAHKKGRVEFTKAELDMIDSIPAHLLASRPSNHVQRKTVATIGNFYRRGQTHHEHDDND
;
A
#
# COMPACT_ATOMS: atom_id res chain seq x y z
N MET A 1 0.92 88.58 -36.85
CA MET A 1 -0.21 88.14 -35.99
C MET A 1 -0.51 86.64 -36.06
N GLN A 2 -0.18 85.92 -37.14
CA GLN A 2 -0.55 84.51 -37.30
C GLN A 2 0.27 83.51 -36.42
N SER A 3 1.51 83.85 -36.04
CA SER A 3 2.38 82.96 -35.23
C SER A 3 1.91 82.78 -33.77
N SER A 4 1.25 83.78 -33.18
CA SER A 4 0.81 83.72 -31.78
C SER A 4 -0.38 82.77 -31.56
N GLY A 5 -1.26 82.65 -32.56
CA GLY A 5 -2.42 81.75 -32.51
C GLY A 5 -2.04 80.26 -32.53
N VAL A 6 -0.98 79.91 -33.26
CA VAL A 6 -0.49 78.52 -33.35
C VAL A 6 0.11 78.06 -32.02
N LYS A 7 0.80 78.95 -31.29
CA LYS A 7 1.33 78.65 -29.96
C LYS A 7 0.23 78.44 -28.92
N ALA A 8 -0.79 79.31 -28.93
CA ALA A 8 -1.95 79.18 -28.05
C ALA A 8 -2.71 77.86 -28.28
N LEU A 9 -2.90 77.46 -29.55
CA LEU A 9 -3.52 76.19 -29.91
C LEU A 9 -2.69 74.99 -29.45
N GLY A 10 -1.36 75.08 -29.56
CA GLY A 10 -0.43 74.05 -29.07
C GLY A 10 -0.54 73.84 -27.55
N TYR A 11 -0.57 74.92 -26.77
CA TYR A 11 -0.76 74.83 -25.32
C TYR A 11 -2.13 74.24 -24.95
N ALA A 12 -3.19 74.63 -25.66
CA ALA A 12 -4.53 74.07 -25.44
C ALA A 12 -4.59 72.56 -25.74
N LEU A 13 -3.97 72.10 -26.84
CA LEU A 13 -3.90 70.68 -27.18
C LEU A 13 -3.11 69.87 -26.15
N MET A 14 -1.97 70.36 -25.67
CA MET A 14 -1.21 69.70 -24.61
C MET A 14 -2.01 69.61 -23.31
N PHE A 15 -2.76 70.66 -22.97
CA PHE A 15 -3.60 70.68 -21.78
C PHE A 15 -4.77 69.68 -21.87
N ILE A 16 -5.44 69.61 -23.03
CA ILE A 16 -6.50 68.62 -23.28
C ILE A 16 -5.93 67.20 -23.21
N LEU A 17 -4.79 66.96 -23.85
CA LEU A 17 -4.13 65.65 -23.80
C LEU A 17 -3.77 65.26 -22.35
N PHE A 18 -3.28 66.20 -21.55
CA PHE A 18 -2.99 65.99 -20.14
C PHE A 18 -4.25 65.62 -19.33
N ILE A 19 -5.38 66.31 -19.56
CA ILE A 19 -6.67 65.96 -18.92
C ILE A 19 -7.14 64.57 -19.34
N MET A 20 -7.03 64.22 -20.62
CA MET A 20 -7.41 62.91 -21.13
C MET A 20 -6.56 61.78 -20.51
N LEU A 21 -5.25 61.97 -20.42
CA LEU A 21 -4.33 60.99 -19.83
C LEU A 21 -4.58 60.83 -18.32
N THR A 22 -4.77 61.93 -17.59
CA THR A 22 -5.00 61.88 -16.14
C THR A 22 -6.36 61.28 -15.80
N SER A 23 -7.44 61.67 -16.50
CA SER A 23 -8.77 61.07 -16.31
C SER A 23 -8.80 59.58 -16.65
N PHE A 24 -8.14 59.18 -17.75
CA PHE A 24 -7.99 57.77 -18.10
C PHE A 24 -7.22 56.99 -17.03
N THR A 25 -6.12 57.55 -16.51
CA THR A 25 -5.32 56.91 -15.46
C THR A 25 -6.13 56.70 -14.19
N ILE A 26 -6.90 57.71 -13.76
CA ILE A 26 -7.76 57.62 -12.57
C ILE A 26 -8.84 56.55 -12.77
N MET A 27 -9.48 56.51 -13.94
CA MET A 27 -10.51 55.51 -14.24
C MET A 27 -9.95 54.09 -14.23
N GLN A 28 -8.76 53.87 -14.80
CA GLN A 28 -8.13 52.56 -14.80
C GLN A 28 -7.68 52.11 -13.40
N GLN A 29 -7.20 53.04 -12.56
CA GLN A 29 -6.89 52.75 -11.16
C GLN A 29 -8.14 52.31 -10.38
N LEU A 30 -9.28 52.98 -10.61
CA LEU A 30 -10.55 52.62 -9.98
C LEU A 30 -11.05 51.25 -10.45
N LEU A 31 -10.99 50.98 -11.76
CA LEU A 31 -11.38 49.68 -12.31
C LEU A 31 -10.55 48.54 -11.72
N GLY A 32 -9.24 48.75 -11.56
CA GLY A 32 -8.35 47.80 -10.89
C GLY A 32 -8.83 47.47 -9.46
N ALA A 33 -9.09 48.51 -8.66
CA ALA A 33 -9.56 48.34 -7.27
C ALA A 33 -10.93 47.62 -7.18
N MET A 34 -11.85 47.91 -8.11
CA MET A 34 -13.15 47.24 -8.15
C MET A 34 -13.02 45.77 -8.57
N CYS A 35 -12.15 45.47 -9.53
CA CYS A 35 -11.89 44.09 -9.98
C CYS A 35 -11.31 43.24 -8.84
N GLU A 36 -10.34 43.77 -8.09
CA GLU A 36 -9.80 43.10 -6.91
C GLU A 36 -10.88 42.83 -5.86
N SER A 37 -11.71 43.83 -5.56
CA SER A 37 -12.82 43.69 -4.62
C SER A 37 -13.82 42.62 -5.08
N ALA A 38 -14.16 42.59 -6.37
CA ALA A 38 -15.06 41.59 -6.94
C ALA A 38 -14.47 40.17 -6.85
N GLN A 39 -13.17 40.02 -7.10
CA GLN A 39 -12.47 38.74 -6.96
C GLN A 39 -12.45 38.24 -5.51
N VAL A 40 -12.19 39.12 -4.54
CA VAL A 40 -12.22 38.78 -3.12
C VAL A 40 -13.62 38.33 -2.70
N CYS A 41 -14.66 39.08 -3.06
CA CYS A 41 -16.05 38.69 -2.78
C CYS A 41 -16.42 37.35 -3.42
N ALA A 42 -15.99 37.09 -4.66
CA ALA A 42 -16.25 35.82 -5.34
C ALA A 42 -15.58 34.64 -4.61
N ARG A 43 -14.31 34.79 -4.24
CA ARG A 43 -13.56 33.78 -3.49
C ARG A 43 -14.16 33.53 -2.11
N ASP A 44 -14.48 34.60 -1.38
CA ASP A 44 -15.02 34.47 -0.03
C ASP A 44 -16.41 33.81 -0.07
N ASN A 45 -17.25 34.13 -1.06
CA ASN A 45 -18.53 33.45 -1.26
C ASN A 45 -18.37 31.95 -1.55
N GLU A 46 -17.40 31.56 -2.38
CA GLU A 46 -17.08 30.15 -2.64
C GLU A 46 -16.63 29.44 -1.35
N VAL A 47 -15.70 30.04 -0.58
CA VAL A 47 -15.24 29.48 0.69
C VAL A 47 -16.37 29.37 1.71
N HIS A 48 -17.24 30.37 1.79
CA HIS A 48 -18.42 30.34 2.66
C HIS A 48 -19.39 29.23 2.24
N ALA A 49 -19.68 29.08 0.95
CA ALA A 49 -20.53 28.02 0.43
C ALA A 49 -19.94 26.63 0.72
N LEU A 50 -18.63 26.44 0.57
CA LEU A 50 -17.93 25.20 0.91
C LEU A 50 -18.07 24.88 2.40
N LYS A 51 -17.83 25.85 3.29
CA LYS A 51 -17.96 25.67 4.75
C LYS A 51 -19.38 25.29 5.18
N ILE A 52 -20.41 25.86 4.54
CA ILE A 52 -21.80 25.50 4.82
C ILE A 52 -22.05 24.04 4.43
N ARG A 53 -21.62 23.64 3.22
CA ARG A 53 -21.75 22.25 2.76
C ARG A 53 -20.98 21.26 3.64
N GLU A 54 -19.79 21.61 4.10
CA GLU A 54 -19.01 20.77 5.02
C GLU A 54 -19.75 20.54 6.35
N LYS A 55 -20.38 21.58 6.90
CA LYS A 55 -21.19 21.46 8.12
C LYS A 55 -22.42 20.57 7.92
N GLU A 56 -23.13 20.74 6.80
CA GLU A 56 -24.28 19.90 6.45
C GLU A 56 -23.85 18.44 6.30
N ASN A 57 -22.74 18.18 5.61
CA ASN A 57 -22.19 16.84 5.46
C ASN A 57 -21.79 16.23 6.81
N ALA A 58 -21.18 17.01 7.71
CA ALA A 58 -20.80 16.55 9.04
C ALA A 58 -22.03 16.09 9.84
N GLN A 59 -23.15 16.84 9.76
CA GLN A 59 -24.40 16.44 10.41
C GLN A 59 -24.97 15.14 9.84
N ILE A 60 -24.88 14.94 8.52
CA ILE A 60 -25.34 13.70 7.87
C ILE A 60 -24.47 12.51 8.30
N VAL A 61 -23.15 12.72 8.41
CA VAL A 61 -22.21 11.68 8.85
C VAL A 61 -22.47 11.29 10.31
N GLU A 62 -22.72 12.24 11.20
CA GLU A 62 -23.11 11.95 12.58
C GLU A 62 -24.43 11.17 12.66
N ALA A 63 -25.42 11.53 11.83
CA ALA A 63 -26.67 10.78 11.76
C ALA A 63 -26.46 9.35 11.24
N LEU A 64 -25.57 9.17 10.26
CA LEU A 64 -25.22 7.86 9.72
C LEU A 64 -24.47 7.02 10.77
N LYS A 65 -23.54 7.63 11.53
CA LYS A 65 -22.85 7.00 12.65
C LYS A 65 -23.83 6.49 13.71
N ALA A 66 -24.80 7.31 14.10
CA ALA A 66 -25.81 6.93 15.09
C ALA A 66 -26.63 5.71 14.62
N ILE A 67 -26.93 5.60 13.32
CA ILE A 67 -27.65 4.45 12.78
C ILE A 67 -26.76 3.21 12.70
N LEU A 68 -25.48 3.37 12.34
CA LEU A 68 -24.54 2.25 12.31
C LEU A 68 -24.29 1.69 13.71
N LEU A 69 -24.12 2.55 14.72
CA LEU A 69 -24.02 2.14 16.13
C LEU A 69 -25.32 1.54 16.69
N ALA A 70 -26.48 1.90 16.14
CA ALA A 70 -27.75 1.26 16.49
C ALA A 70 -27.94 -0.10 15.78
N ALA A 71 -27.19 -0.35 14.70
CA ALA A 71 -27.19 -1.61 13.97
C ALA A 71 -26.21 -2.63 14.56
N ASP A 72 -25.18 -2.15 15.26
CA ASP A 72 -24.27 -2.92 16.11
C ASP A 72 -25.07 -3.60 17.24
N LYS A 73 -25.26 -4.92 17.12
CA LYS A 73 -26.06 -5.71 18.08
C LYS A 73 -25.24 -6.24 19.23
N ASP A 74 -23.93 -6.38 19.05
CA ASP A 74 -23.03 -6.96 20.04
C ASP A 74 -22.34 -5.88 20.91
N GLY A 75 -22.47 -4.61 20.52
CA GLY A 75 -21.91 -3.47 21.21
C GLY A 75 -20.39 -3.42 21.11
N SER A 76 -19.83 -4.07 20.09
CA SER A 76 -18.38 -4.12 19.84
C SER A 76 -17.80 -2.75 19.46
N GLY A 77 -18.64 -1.84 18.94
CA GLY A 77 -18.20 -0.61 18.31
C GLY A 77 -17.64 -0.80 16.91
N THR A 78 -17.65 -2.04 16.38
CA THR A 78 -17.27 -2.37 15.01
C THR A 78 -18.50 -2.80 14.23
N ILE A 79 -18.41 -2.73 12.90
CA ILE A 79 -19.49 -3.08 11.98
C ILE A 79 -19.08 -4.37 11.27
N GLU A 80 -19.84 -5.42 11.48
CA GLU A 80 -19.66 -6.67 10.75
C GLU A 80 -20.33 -6.64 9.36
N ARG A 81 -19.90 -7.55 8.48
CA ARG A 81 -20.41 -7.64 7.10
C ARG A 81 -21.94 -7.83 7.04
N GLU A 82 -22.49 -8.57 7.98
CA GLU A 82 -23.92 -8.87 8.06
C GLU A 82 -24.72 -7.65 8.55
N GLU A 83 -24.18 -6.91 9.51
CA GLU A 83 -24.74 -5.68 10.07
C GLU A 83 -24.73 -4.55 9.04
N MET A 84 -23.63 -4.41 8.29
CA MET A 84 -23.53 -3.49 7.15
C MET A 84 -24.59 -3.80 6.09
N ARG A 85 -24.75 -5.07 5.74
CA ARG A 85 -25.76 -5.47 4.74
C ARG A 85 -27.19 -5.25 5.25
N ALA A 86 -27.42 -5.36 6.55
CA ALA A 86 -28.70 -5.06 7.17
C ALA A 86 -28.97 -3.55 7.21
N SER A 87 -27.97 -2.73 7.56
CA SER A 87 -28.10 -1.27 7.64
C SER A 87 -28.33 -0.65 6.27
N LEU A 88 -27.68 -1.15 5.21
CA LEU A 88 -27.91 -0.70 3.83
C LEU A 88 -29.32 -1.01 3.28
N LYS A 89 -30.05 -1.94 3.91
CA LYS A 89 -31.48 -2.18 3.57
C LYS A 89 -32.40 -1.14 4.18
N ASP A 90 -31.97 -0.41 5.21
CA ASP A 90 -32.76 0.66 5.80
C ASP A 90 -32.90 1.81 4.79
N PRO A 91 -34.14 2.18 4.39
CA PRO A 91 -34.37 3.32 3.51
C PRO A 91 -33.83 4.64 4.08
N LYS A 92 -33.70 4.79 5.40
CA LYS A 92 -33.09 5.97 6.03
C LYS A 92 -31.59 6.07 5.72
N VAL A 93 -30.85 4.98 5.86
CA VAL A 93 -29.42 4.90 5.54
C VAL A 93 -29.20 5.23 4.07
N ARG A 94 -29.98 4.63 3.16
CA ARG A 94 -29.90 4.92 1.73
C ARG A 94 -30.15 6.39 1.39
N ARG A 95 -31.10 7.04 2.06
CA ARG A 95 -31.36 8.47 1.88
C ARG A 95 -30.19 9.34 2.36
N LEU A 96 -29.61 9.03 3.52
CA LEU A 96 -28.45 9.76 4.03
C LEU A 96 -27.24 9.59 3.12
N LEU A 97 -27.01 8.39 2.60
CA LEU A 97 -25.95 8.11 1.62
C LEU A 97 -26.12 8.88 0.31
N MET A 98 -27.35 8.97 -0.20
CA MET A 98 -27.65 9.82 -1.37
C MET A 98 -27.40 11.30 -1.10
N GLN A 99 -27.62 11.80 0.11
CA GLN A 99 -27.34 13.19 0.46
C GLN A 99 -25.84 13.51 0.49
N ILE A 100 -24.99 12.53 0.77
CA ILE A 100 -23.53 12.69 0.71
C ILE A 100 -22.93 12.26 -0.63
N ASP A 101 -23.76 11.97 -1.64
CA ASP A 101 -23.34 11.59 -3.00
C ASP A 101 -22.51 10.29 -3.02
N VAL A 102 -22.89 9.32 -2.18
CA VAL A 102 -22.25 8.00 -2.13
C VAL A 102 -23.28 6.94 -2.53
N VAL A 103 -22.96 6.12 -3.52
CA VAL A 103 -23.85 5.04 -3.96
C VAL A 103 -23.70 3.84 -3.02
N GLY A 104 -24.81 3.19 -2.69
CA GLY A 104 -24.81 2.02 -1.80
C GLY A 104 -23.99 0.83 -2.32
N THR A 105 -23.73 0.74 -3.63
CA THR A 105 -22.80 -0.25 -4.22
C THR A 105 -21.36 0.03 -3.82
N ASP A 106 -20.95 1.30 -3.90
CA ASP A 106 -19.59 1.73 -3.62
C ASP A 106 -19.25 1.54 -2.13
N MET A 107 -20.27 1.59 -1.27
CA MET A 107 -20.15 1.25 0.16
C MET A 107 -19.82 -0.21 0.41
N VAL A 108 -20.44 -1.13 -0.33
CA VAL A 108 -20.19 -2.58 -0.20
C VAL A 108 -18.79 -2.91 -0.71
N ASP A 109 -18.40 -2.31 -1.83
CA ASP A 109 -17.07 -2.49 -2.41
C ASP A 109 -16.00 -1.91 -1.48
N LEU A 110 -16.20 -0.69 -0.94
CA LEU A 110 -15.31 -0.09 0.03
C LEU A 110 -15.19 -0.93 1.31
N PHE A 111 -16.31 -1.43 1.84
CA PHE A 111 -16.31 -2.29 3.02
C PHE A 111 -15.52 -3.58 2.75
N THR A 112 -15.72 -4.20 1.59
CA THR A 112 -15.02 -5.43 1.20
C THR A 112 -13.50 -5.18 1.10
N LEU A 113 -13.10 -4.07 0.47
CA LEU A 113 -11.69 -3.69 0.36
C LEU A 113 -11.03 -3.43 1.71
N MET A 114 -11.76 -2.81 2.64
CA MET A 114 -11.26 -2.54 4.00
C MET A 114 -11.14 -3.83 4.83
N ASP A 115 -12.13 -4.71 4.75
CA ASP A 115 -12.15 -6.00 5.46
C ASP A 115 -10.99 -6.91 4.99
N GLU A 116 -10.75 -6.96 3.67
CA GLU A 116 -9.62 -7.69 3.09
C GLU A 116 -8.26 -7.11 3.49
N ALA A 117 -8.16 -5.79 3.65
CA ALA A 117 -6.91 -5.13 4.03
C ALA A 117 -6.54 -5.35 5.50
N GLN A 118 -7.53 -5.46 6.40
CA GLN A 118 -7.31 -5.63 7.83
C GLN A 118 -7.00 -7.10 8.19
N GLY A 119 -7.53 -8.07 7.44
CA GLY A 119 -7.19 -9.48 7.56
C GLY A 119 -7.63 -10.12 8.90
N THR A 120 -8.42 -9.41 9.70
CA THR A 120 -8.92 -9.80 11.02
C THR A 120 -10.43 -9.93 11.00
N LYS A 121 -10.97 -10.87 11.79
CA LYS A 121 -12.43 -11.11 11.89
C LYS A 121 -13.19 -10.09 12.75
N ASP A 122 -12.50 -9.09 13.29
CA ASP A 122 -13.02 -8.24 14.38
C ASP A 122 -13.92 -7.08 13.89
N GLY A 123 -14.38 -7.11 12.64
CA GLY A 123 -15.22 -6.06 12.04
C GLY A 123 -14.44 -4.77 11.77
N ILE A 124 -15.12 -3.78 11.18
CA ILE A 124 -14.51 -2.48 10.84
C ILE A 124 -15.06 -1.41 11.78
N ASP A 125 -14.19 -0.60 12.38
CA ASP A 125 -14.60 0.55 13.19
C ASP A 125 -15.50 1.52 12.40
N ALA A 126 -16.61 1.92 13.01
CA ALA A 126 -17.61 2.77 12.36
C ALA A 126 -17.04 4.15 11.97
N ASP A 127 -16.16 4.71 12.80
CA ASP A 127 -15.52 6.01 12.54
C ASP A 127 -14.51 5.92 11.40
N GLU A 128 -13.69 4.86 11.37
CA GLU A 128 -12.80 4.60 10.25
C GLU A 128 -13.59 4.43 8.95
N PHE A 129 -14.63 3.60 8.96
CA PHE A 129 -15.45 3.35 7.78
C PHE A 129 -16.07 4.64 7.22
N LEU A 130 -16.69 5.48 8.06
CA LEU A 130 -17.29 6.75 7.64
C LEU A 130 -16.25 7.73 7.10
N LYS A 131 -15.06 7.77 7.70
CA LYS A 131 -13.94 8.59 7.20
C LYS A 131 -13.50 8.15 5.81
N ARG A 132 -13.49 6.85 5.52
CA ARG A 132 -13.19 6.32 4.18
C ARG A 132 -14.33 6.59 3.20
N CYS A 133 -15.58 6.53 3.64
CA CYS A 133 -16.74 6.91 2.82
C CYS A 133 -16.68 8.38 2.37
N GLN A 134 -16.23 9.28 3.26
CA GLN A 134 -16.01 10.68 2.91
C GLN A 134 -14.90 10.88 1.87
N LEU A 135 -13.90 9.98 1.83
CA LEU A 135 -12.83 10.03 0.82
C LEU A 135 -13.31 9.54 -0.55
N LEU A 136 -14.30 8.64 -0.57
CA LEU A 136 -14.95 8.15 -1.78
C LEU A 136 -15.87 9.20 -2.41
N LYS A 137 -16.21 10.26 -1.66
CA LYS A 137 -17.08 11.33 -2.12
C LYS A 137 -16.39 12.19 -3.19
N GLY A 138 -16.98 12.18 -4.39
CA GLY A 138 -16.58 12.98 -5.54
C GLY A 138 -15.56 12.31 -6.46
N ASP A 139 -15.33 12.92 -7.62
CA ASP A 139 -14.36 12.40 -8.58
C ASP A 139 -12.94 12.55 -8.03
N ALA A 140 -12.20 11.43 -7.96
CA ALA A 140 -10.76 11.47 -7.74
C ALA A 140 -10.12 12.29 -8.88
N ARG A 141 -9.71 13.53 -8.58
CA ARG A 141 -9.09 14.39 -9.59
C ARG A 141 -7.68 13.90 -9.87
N GLY A 142 -7.16 14.16 -11.07
CA GLY A 142 -5.79 13.76 -11.44
C GLY A 142 -4.73 14.19 -10.40
N ARG A 143 -4.93 15.33 -9.73
CA ARG A 143 -4.06 15.81 -8.64
C ARG A 143 -3.98 14.87 -7.43
N ASP A 144 -5.07 14.18 -7.12
CA ASP A 144 -5.19 13.29 -5.96
C ASP A 144 -4.61 11.90 -6.29
N LEU A 145 -4.51 11.54 -7.58
CA LEU A 145 -3.91 10.29 -8.08
C LEU A 145 -2.39 10.37 -8.25
N ILE A 146 -1.82 11.56 -8.48
CA ILE A 146 -0.36 11.75 -8.68
C ILE A 146 0.46 11.22 -7.50
N PRO A 147 0.15 11.53 -6.23
CA PRO A 147 0.90 11.00 -5.09
C PRO A 147 0.88 9.47 -5.04
N ILE A 148 -0.27 8.87 -5.38
CA ILE A 148 -0.44 7.41 -5.43
C ILE A 148 0.40 6.81 -6.55
N SER A 149 0.40 7.40 -7.75
CA SER A 149 1.20 6.91 -8.86
C SER A 149 2.70 6.99 -8.56
N VAL A 150 3.15 8.07 -7.91
CA VAL A 150 4.56 8.24 -7.50
C VAL A 150 4.93 7.23 -6.41
N ALA A 151 4.07 7.06 -5.40
CA ALA A 151 4.29 6.07 -4.35
C ALA A 151 4.36 4.64 -4.92
N LEU A 152 3.48 4.30 -5.86
CA LEU A 152 3.46 3.01 -6.54
C LEU A 152 4.73 2.79 -7.38
N GLN A 153 5.14 3.78 -8.17
CA GLN A 153 6.38 3.73 -8.95
C GLN A 153 7.63 3.58 -8.06
N ALA A 154 7.62 4.17 -6.86
CA ALA A 154 8.71 4.00 -5.89
C ALA A 154 8.67 2.65 -5.15
N ALA A 155 7.47 2.10 -4.93
CA ALA A 155 7.26 0.84 -4.20
C ALA A 155 7.60 -0.40 -5.04
N VAL A 156 7.24 -0.41 -6.34
CA VAL A 156 7.47 -1.55 -7.25
C VAL A 156 8.94 -2.01 -7.28
N PRO A 157 9.94 -1.14 -7.56
CA PRO A 157 11.34 -1.57 -7.59
C PRO A 157 11.88 -1.95 -6.20
N ARG A 158 11.30 -1.40 -5.12
CA ARG A 158 11.65 -1.82 -3.75
C ARG A 158 11.19 -3.24 -3.47
N PHE A 159 9.97 -3.60 -3.86
CA PHE A 159 9.47 -4.97 -3.75
C PHE A 159 10.33 -5.93 -4.55
N GLU A 160 10.66 -5.59 -5.80
CA GLU A 160 11.50 -6.43 -6.65
C GLU A 160 12.88 -6.68 -6.04
N ARG A 161 13.57 -5.63 -5.54
CA ARG A 161 14.87 -5.80 -4.86
C ARG A 161 14.77 -6.67 -3.61
N VAL A 162 13.76 -6.48 -2.76
CA VAL A 162 13.62 -7.26 -1.52
C VAL A 162 13.37 -8.74 -1.82
N HIS A 163 12.57 -9.05 -2.84
CA HIS A 163 12.33 -10.44 -3.25
C HIS A 163 13.56 -11.08 -3.89
N LEU A 164 14.26 -10.38 -4.78
CA LEU A 164 15.50 -10.87 -5.39
C LEU A 164 16.61 -11.11 -4.37
N THR A 165 16.82 -10.17 -3.44
CA THR A 165 17.87 -10.33 -2.40
C THR A 165 17.55 -11.48 -1.45
N SER A 166 16.27 -11.68 -1.13
CA SER A 166 15.80 -12.81 -0.32
C SER A 166 16.00 -14.15 -1.03
N ALA A 167 15.70 -14.19 -2.34
CA ALA A 167 15.89 -15.37 -3.18
C ALA A 167 17.39 -15.70 -3.35
N GLU A 168 18.24 -14.70 -3.60
CA GLU A 168 19.69 -14.87 -3.72
C GLU A 168 20.31 -15.39 -2.42
N ARG A 169 19.88 -14.87 -1.26
CA ARG A 169 20.29 -15.40 0.05
C ARG A 169 19.90 -16.86 0.22
N GLN A 170 18.68 -17.25 -0.13
CA GLN A 170 18.25 -18.64 -0.05
C GLN A 170 19.08 -19.56 -0.95
N VAL A 171 19.36 -19.13 -2.18
CA VAL A 171 20.20 -19.88 -3.12
C VAL A 171 21.65 -19.99 -2.62
N HIS A 172 22.20 -18.92 -2.05
CA HIS A 172 23.55 -18.92 -1.50
C HIS A 172 23.68 -19.87 -0.30
N LEU A 173 22.70 -19.87 0.60
CA LEU A 173 22.64 -20.81 1.73
C LEU A 173 22.52 -22.27 1.28
N LEU A 174 21.72 -22.54 0.25
CA LEU A 174 21.61 -23.88 -0.33
C LEU A 174 22.93 -24.32 -0.97
N ARG A 175 23.65 -23.41 -1.63
CA ARG A 175 24.93 -23.70 -2.27
C ARG A 175 26.04 -23.98 -1.26
N THR A 176 26.13 -23.18 -0.20
CA THR A 176 27.12 -23.43 0.87
C THR A 176 26.84 -24.72 1.64
N ALA A 177 25.56 -25.08 1.79
CA ALA A 177 25.17 -26.38 2.34
C ALA A 177 25.52 -27.56 1.40
N ALA A 178 25.38 -27.40 0.08
CA ALA A 178 25.81 -28.43 -0.88
C ALA A 178 27.34 -28.61 -0.85
N ASP A 179 28.10 -27.52 -0.84
CA ASP A 179 29.57 -27.55 -0.79
C ASP A 179 30.11 -28.20 0.50
N SER A 180 29.39 -28.11 1.62
CA SER A 180 29.79 -28.74 2.87
C SER A 180 29.57 -30.26 2.85
N VAL A 181 28.50 -30.73 2.19
CA VAL A 181 28.25 -32.16 1.97
C VAL A 181 29.32 -32.77 1.05
N ASP A 182 29.68 -32.09 -0.05
CA ASP A 182 30.73 -32.57 -0.95
C ASP A 182 32.09 -32.67 -0.26
N ARG A 183 32.45 -31.69 0.57
CA ARG A 183 33.67 -31.76 1.39
C ARG A 183 33.63 -32.93 2.36
N LEU A 184 32.51 -33.18 3.02
CA LEU A 184 32.37 -34.31 3.93
C LEU A 184 32.56 -35.63 3.19
N TYR A 185 31.94 -35.79 2.02
CA TYR A 185 32.08 -36.95 1.16
C TYR A 185 33.54 -37.21 0.74
N ILE A 186 34.25 -36.17 0.26
CA ILE A 186 35.67 -36.30 -0.13
C ILE A 186 36.54 -36.67 1.08
N THR A 187 36.25 -36.11 2.26
CA THR A 187 37.03 -36.37 3.48
C THR A 187 36.81 -37.80 3.97
N MET A 188 35.55 -38.27 4.00
CA MET A 188 35.20 -39.66 4.31
C MET A 188 35.86 -40.63 3.34
N ARG A 189 35.83 -40.33 2.02
CA ARG A 189 36.50 -41.15 1.00
C ARG A 189 38.02 -41.24 1.21
N ARG A 190 38.68 -40.14 1.59
CA ARG A 190 40.12 -40.14 1.92
C ARG A 190 40.42 -40.96 3.17
N VAL A 191 39.59 -40.86 4.21
CA VAL A 191 39.74 -41.64 5.45
C VAL A 191 39.56 -43.14 5.18
N ALA A 192 38.55 -43.51 4.39
CA ALA A 192 38.32 -44.88 3.95
C ALA A 192 39.50 -45.45 3.15
N HIS A 193 40.21 -44.61 2.38
CA HIS A 193 41.37 -45.04 1.60
C HIS A 193 42.69 -45.09 2.41
N LYS A 194 42.81 -44.27 3.47
CA LYS A 194 44.00 -44.24 4.36
C LYS A 194 43.98 -45.36 5.41
N LYS A 195 42.81 -45.73 5.91
CA LYS A 195 42.62 -46.98 6.66
C LYS A 195 42.52 -48.09 5.63
N GLY A 196 43.63 -48.79 5.34
CA GLY A 196 43.77 -49.80 4.28
C GLY A 196 42.88 -51.06 4.34
N ARG A 197 41.70 -50.98 4.97
CA ARG A 197 40.59 -51.93 4.88
C ARG A 197 39.40 -51.28 5.59
N VAL A 198 38.48 -50.74 4.83
CA VAL A 198 37.09 -50.68 5.26
C VAL A 198 36.33 -51.37 4.15
N GLU A 199 36.14 -52.67 4.30
CA GLU A 199 35.10 -53.37 3.55
C GLU A 199 33.79 -52.73 4.00
N PHE A 200 33.24 -51.84 3.17
CA PHE A 200 31.86 -51.40 3.34
C PHE A 200 31.00 -52.65 3.43
N THR A 201 30.24 -52.77 4.51
CA THR A 201 29.30 -53.88 4.62
C THR A 201 28.33 -53.80 3.45
N LYS A 202 27.90 -54.94 2.91
CA LYS A 202 27.00 -54.99 1.74
C LYS A 202 25.76 -54.10 1.91
N ALA A 203 25.30 -53.94 3.15
CA ALA A 203 24.21 -53.03 3.52
C ALA A 203 24.52 -51.53 3.32
N GLU A 204 25.76 -51.09 3.54
CA GLU A 204 26.18 -49.70 3.32
C GLU A 204 26.33 -49.39 1.82
N LEU A 205 26.79 -50.36 1.05
CA LEU A 205 26.92 -50.24 -0.41
C LEU A 205 25.53 -50.29 -1.09
N ASP A 206 24.66 -51.23 -0.69
CA ASP A 206 23.29 -51.33 -1.17
C ASP A 206 22.46 -50.09 -0.79
N MET A 207 22.76 -49.43 0.34
CA MET A 207 22.08 -48.20 0.76
C MET A 207 22.47 -47.00 -0.12
N ILE A 208 23.73 -46.93 -0.58
CA ILE A 208 24.20 -45.88 -1.51
C ILE A 208 23.62 -46.11 -2.91
N ASP A 209 23.56 -47.35 -3.38
CA ASP A 209 22.99 -47.71 -4.68
C ASP A 209 21.45 -47.67 -4.71
N SER A 210 20.79 -47.74 -3.54
CA SER A 210 19.34 -47.56 -3.42
C SER A 210 18.88 -46.10 -3.56
N ILE A 211 19.80 -45.14 -3.59
CA ILE A 211 19.49 -43.73 -3.83
C ILE A 211 19.10 -43.58 -5.30
N PRO A 212 17.82 -43.30 -5.63
CA PRO A 212 17.37 -43.24 -7.00
C PRO A 212 18.17 -42.23 -7.83
N ALA A 213 18.64 -42.59 -9.03
CA ALA A 213 19.43 -41.69 -9.87
C ALA A 213 18.76 -40.33 -10.16
N HIS A 214 17.42 -40.25 -10.09
CA HIS A 214 16.69 -38.98 -10.23
C HIS A 214 16.91 -38.00 -9.07
N LEU A 215 17.32 -38.46 -7.88
CA LEU A 215 17.72 -37.64 -6.73
C LEU A 215 19.12 -37.04 -6.87
N LEU A 216 19.99 -37.67 -7.66
CA LEU A 216 21.33 -37.16 -7.99
C LEU A 216 21.30 -36.22 -9.21
N ALA A 217 20.33 -36.39 -10.11
CA ALA A 217 20.22 -35.64 -11.35
C ALA A 217 19.26 -34.43 -11.29
N SER A 218 18.45 -34.26 -10.23
CA SER A 218 17.49 -33.15 -10.15
C SER A 218 17.78 -32.19 -9.00
N ARG A 219 17.87 -30.90 -9.35
CA ARG A 219 17.85 -29.77 -8.41
C ARG A 219 16.72 -29.97 -7.40
N PRO A 220 16.95 -29.82 -6.10
CA PRO A 220 15.98 -30.28 -5.11
C PRO A 220 14.78 -29.33 -5.05
N SER A 221 13.60 -29.89 -5.28
CA SER A 221 12.32 -29.34 -4.83
C SER A 221 12.17 -29.62 -3.32
N ASN A 222 11.73 -28.59 -2.59
CA ASN A 222 11.75 -28.40 -1.13
C ASN A 222 11.27 -29.56 -0.23
N HIS A 223 10.60 -30.59 -0.74
CA HIS A 223 10.03 -31.65 0.09
C HIS A 223 10.98 -32.84 0.33
N VAL A 224 11.95 -33.04 -0.55
CA VAL A 224 12.82 -34.23 -0.52
C VAL A 224 13.99 -34.05 0.46
N GLN A 225 14.53 -32.83 0.58
CA GLN A 225 15.63 -32.51 1.50
C GLN A 225 15.28 -32.75 2.99
N ARG A 226 14.03 -32.49 3.39
CA ARG A 226 13.61 -32.67 4.80
C ARG A 226 13.62 -34.14 5.23
N LYS A 227 13.28 -35.08 4.35
CA LYS A 227 13.31 -36.51 4.65
C LYS A 227 14.74 -37.04 4.70
N THR A 228 15.62 -36.60 3.79
CA THR A 228 17.01 -37.07 3.76
C THR A 228 17.80 -36.61 4.99
N VAL A 229 17.63 -35.35 5.42
CA VAL A 229 18.28 -34.83 6.63
C VAL A 229 17.74 -35.51 7.90
N ALA A 230 16.44 -35.80 7.98
CA ALA A 230 15.85 -36.51 9.12
C ALA A 230 16.32 -37.96 9.22
N THR A 231 16.44 -38.67 8.08
CA THR A 231 16.95 -40.04 8.06
C THR A 231 18.42 -40.10 8.46
N ILE A 232 19.25 -39.17 7.99
CA ILE A 232 20.67 -39.08 8.37
C ILE A 232 20.84 -38.70 9.85
N GLY A 233 20.04 -37.75 10.34
CA GLY A 233 20.05 -37.34 11.76
C GLY A 233 19.61 -38.45 12.73
N ASN A 234 18.61 -39.25 12.34
CA ASN A 234 18.18 -40.40 13.12
C ASN A 234 19.19 -41.55 13.10
N PHE A 235 19.96 -41.71 12.01
CA PHE A 235 21.01 -42.73 11.91
C PHE A 235 22.22 -42.38 12.80
N TYR A 236 22.64 -41.11 12.81
CA TYR A 236 23.74 -40.64 13.65
C TYR A 236 23.42 -40.81 15.15
N ARG A 237 22.17 -40.60 15.54
CA ARG A 237 21.70 -40.77 16.92
C ARG A 237 21.63 -42.24 17.36
N ARG A 238 21.39 -43.17 16.41
CA ARG A 238 21.31 -44.62 16.67
C ARG A 238 22.67 -45.32 16.68
N GLY A 239 23.67 -44.72 16.03
CA GLY A 239 25.07 -45.19 16.06
C GLY A 239 25.83 -44.81 17.34
N GLN A 240 25.43 -43.75 18.04
CA GLN A 240 26.05 -43.38 19.33
C GLN A 240 25.58 -44.27 20.49
N THR A 241 24.32 -44.72 20.50
CA THR A 241 23.78 -45.56 21.59
C THR A 241 24.35 -46.98 21.62
N HIS A 242 25.02 -47.44 20.57
CA HIS A 242 25.65 -48.77 20.53
C HIS A 242 27.12 -48.76 20.98
N HIS A 243 27.74 -47.59 21.17
CA HIS A 243 29.13 -47.48 21.59
C HIS A 243 29.32 -47.14 23.08
N GLU A 244 28.24 -46.93 23.83
CA GLU A 244 28.28 -46.50 25.24
C GLU A 244 27.99 -47.65 26.24
N HIS A 245 27.99 -48.91 25.78
CA HIS A 245 27.70 -50.08 26.65
C HIS A 245 28.72 -51.22 26.62
N ASP A 246 29.84 -51.10 25.89
CA ASP A 246 30.87 -52.17 25.83
C ASP A 246 32.24 -51.76 26.42
N ASP A 247 32.34 -50.58 27.06
CA ASP A 247 33.56 -50.14 27.78
C ASP A 247 33.32 -50.11 29.31
N ASN A 248 32.84 -51.23 29.89
CA ASN A 248 33.00 -51.53 31.31
C ASN A 248 32.67 -53.02 31.59
N ASP A 249 33.63 -53.90 31.31
CA ASP A 249 33.99 -55.10 32.10
C ASP A 249 35.19 -55.84 31.46
#